data_AF-A0A0B7FJJ2-F1
#
_entry.id   AF-A0A0B7FJJ2-F1
#
_cell.length_a   1.000
_cell.length_b   1.000
_cell.length_c   1.000
_cell.angle_alpha   90.00
_cell.angle_beta   90.00
_cell.angle_gamma   90.00
#
_symmetry.space_group_name_H-M   'P 1'
#
loop_
_entity.id
_entity.type
_entity.pdbx_description
1 polymer ?
#
loop_
_entity_poly.entity_id
_entity_poly.type
_entity_poly.pdbx_seq_one_letter_code
_entity_poly.pdbx_strand_id
1 'polypeptide(L)'
;MVRFPLLIAVAVTLLACTQADDAQDSIQMLYEQKVASIIPWSGATAEDVQSYISTLKGDGTWAEVNYATGCDAQRANWPAGVGHWNRILAMAAAYHGAPGAEEYTKNPELRGAISRAMEYWFANDFSTIGSGACMDGGGKVDDTCPCGTPGLWNTNWYSNVILVPRTAGSACLLLRDELTPTELGNCTHITARAYTVFYRDPQPSYSAGANTMEIASIGITAGLLENNRTGNTTRLFDAFERIHNGLVIENEDRVDGVKPDGSFHQHIGIIYNGNYGAVYASNVRAVELQARNTMFQANQTGRDVLGLLTEGTRWMIFSDPVAGKHYWDYTVVPRFIAFALADNQATSGIGGNITEIRVLGDAWNQAQMQRFARDLGPVPTSVNAGPLIGNRMFWNSDYMVNNILRRDICVYLHAKLSPGTSHQGYYHHP
;
A
#
# COMPACT_ATOMS: atom_id res chain seq x y z
N MET A 1 36.89 1.21 -48.42
CA MET A 1 35.96 1.80 -47.44
C MET A 1 34.68 0.97 -47.36
N VAL A 2 34.67 -0.22 -46.74
CA VAL A 2 33.43 -0.93 -46.38
C VAL A 2 33.72 -1.90 -45.23
N ARG A 3 33.70 -1.42 -43.97
CA ARG A 3 33.73 -2.29 -42.76
C ARG A 3 32.98 -1.69 -41.54
N PHE A 4 32.22 -0.62 -41.71
CA PHE A 4 31.55 0.07 -40.60
C PHE A 4 30.08 -0.33 -40.26
N PRO A 5 29.22 -0.82 -41.18
CA PRO A 5 27.82 -1.05 -40.82
C PRO A 5 27.57 -2.31 -39.97
N LEU A 6 28.43 -3.34 -40.05
CA LEU A 6 28.25 -4.59 -39.30
C LEU A 6 28.59 -4.43 -37.80
N LEU A 7 29.60 -3.62 -37.48
CA LEU A 7 30.01 -3.37 -36.09
C LEU A 7 28.99 -2.52 -35.32
N ILE A 8 28.34 -1.56 -35.99
CA ILE A 8 27.28 -0.73 -35.39
C ILE A 8 26.04 -1.58 -35.13
N ALA A 9 25.63 -2.43 -36.07
CA ALA A 9 24.49 -3.32 -35.87
C ALA A 9 24.73 -4.30 -34.71
N VAL A 10 25.92 -4.92 -34.63
CA VAL A 10 26.26 -5.82 -33.53
C VAL A 10 26.31 -5.09 -32.18
N ALA A 11 26.86 -3.88 -32.11
CA ALA A 11 26.88 -3.08 -30.89
C ALA A 11 25.47 -2.65 -30.43
N VAL A 12 24.60 -2.23 -31.36
CA VAL A 12 23.21 -1.86 -31.04
C VAL A 12 22.42 -3.07 -30.55
N THR A 13 22.59 -4.24 -31.17
CA THR A 13 21.94 -5.49 -30.73
C THR A 13 22.45 -5.94 -29.36
N LEU A 14 23.77 -5.85 -29.11
CA LEU A 14 24.35 -6.18 -27.79
C LEU A 14 23.83 -5.24 -26.69
N LEU A 15 23.77 -3.92 -26.93
CA LEU A 15 23.20 -2.98 -25.96
C LEU A 15 21.71 -3.21 -25.70
N ALA A 16 20.94 -3.58 -26.73
CA ALA A 16 19.52 -3.89 -26.58
C ALA A 16 19.30 -5.18 -25.78
N CYS A 17 20.12 -6.21 -26.00
CA CYS A 17 20.11 -7.44 -25.19
C CYS A 17 20.45 -7.14 -23.73
N THR A 18 21.51 -6.38 -23.44
CA THR A 18 21.87 -6.04 -22.05
C THR A 18 20.79 -5.24 -21.33
N GLN A 19 20.13 -4.30 -22.00
CA GLN A 19 19.03 -3.53 -21.40
C GLN A 19 17.78 -4.38 -21.15
N ALA A 20 17.50 -5.36 -22.02
CA ALA A 20 16.39 -6.29 -21.83
C ALA A 20 16.66 -7.24 -20.64
N ASP A 21 17.89 -7.72 -20.51
CA ASP A 21 18.32 -8.55 -19.37
C ASP A 21 18.23 -7.76 -18.05
N ASP A 22 18.72 -6.52 -18.02
CA ASP A 22 18.63 -5.63 -16.85
C ASP A 22 17.18 -5.34 -16.41
N ALA A 23 16.27 -5.20 -17.39
CA ALA A 23 14.85 -4.99 -17.12
C ALA A 23 14.19 -6.25 -16.56
N GLN A 24 14.53 -7.43 -17.10
CA GLN A 24 13.99 -8.69 -16.61
C GLN A 24 14.46 -9.00 -15.17
N ASP A 25 15.74 -8.74 -14.87
CA ASP A 25 16.30 -8.86 -13.53
C ASP A 25 15.63 -7.89 -12.55
N SER A 26 15.37 -6.66 -12.98
CA SER A 26 14.61 -5.68 -12.19
C SER A 26 13.18 -6.14 -11.89
N ILE A 27 12.48 -6.72 -12.87
CA ILE A 27 11.12 -7.26 -12.69
C ILE A 27 11.13 -8.44 -11.73
N GLN A 28 12.09 -9.35 -11.86
CA GLN A 28 12.21 -10.51 -10.98
C GLN A 28 12.52 -10.09 -9.54
N MET A 29 13.42 -9.12 -9.35
CA MET A 29 13.72 -8.57 -8.03
C MET A 29 12.49 -7.88 -7.40
N LEU A 30 11.74 -7.10 -8.18
CA LEU A 30 10.49 -6.49 -7.72
C LEU A 30 9.48 -7.56 -7.28
N TYR A 31 9.35 -8.64 -8.06
CA TYR A 31 8.50 -9.78 -7.68
C TYR A 31 8.91 -10.38 -6.34
N GLU A 32 10.19 -10.70 -6.16
CA GLU A 32 10.70 -11.33 -4.93
C GLU A 32 10.47 -10.44 -3.70
N GLN A 33 10.75 -9.15 -3.84
CA GLN A 33 10.55 -8.18 -2.76
C GLN A 33 9.06 -7.99 -2.45
N LYS A 34 8.19 -8.00 -3.46
CA LYS A 34 6.73 -7.95 -3.26
C LYS A 34 6.21 -9.21 -2.58
N VAL A 35 6.64 -10.40 -2.98
CA VAL A 35 6.31 -11.67 -2.32
C VAL A 35 6.74 -11.65 -0.85
N ALA A 36 7.97 -11.23 -0.56
CA ALA A 36 8.47 -11.11 0.81
C ALA A 36 7.64 -10.13 1.65
N SER A 37 7.09 -9.08 1.03
CA SER A 37 6.22 -8.12 1.71
C SER A 37 4.82 -8.67 2.03
N ILE A 38 4.34 -9.68 1.30
CA ILE A 38 2.99 -10.26 1.48
C ILE A 38 2.98 -11.25 2.64
N ILE A 39 4.02 -12.08 2.77
CA ILE A 39 4.07 -13.21 3.72
C ILE A 39 3.69 -12.81 5.17
N PRO A 40 4.25 -11.73 5.77
CA PRO A 40 3.95 -11.37 7.15
C PRO A 40 2.48 -11.00 7.42
N TRP A 41 1.73 -10.60 6.39
CA TRP A 41 0.34 -10.16 6.51
C TRP A 41 -0.66 -11.20 5.98
N SER A 42 -0.17 -12.36 5.55
CA SER A 42 -1.01 -13.43 4.97
C SER A 42 -1.92 -14.11 6.00
N GLY A 43 -1.55 -14.07 7.28
CA GLY A 43 -2.25 -14.79 8.35
C GLY A 43 -2.07 -16.32 8.29
N ALA A 44 -1.05 -16.82 7.58
CA ALA A 44 -0.79 -18.25 7.49
C ALA A 44 -0.32 -18.83 8.84
N THR A 45 -1.05 -19.82 9.35
CA THR A 45 -0.63 -20.72 10.43
C THR A 45 -1.02 -22.14 10.07
N ALA A 46 -0.31 -23.12 10.62
CA ALA A 46 -0.64 -24.53 10.44
C ALA A 46 -2.09 -24.85 10.85
N GLU A 47 -2.55 -24.32 11.99
CA GLU A 47 -3.91 -24.59 12.48
C GLU A 47 -5.00 -24.03 11.55
N ASP A 48 -4.84 -22.78 11.09
CA ASP A 48 -5.81 -22.14 10.22
C ASP A 48 -5.85 -22.83 8.85
N VAL A 49 -4.69 -23.16 8.28
CA VAL A 49 -4.60 -23.87 7.00
C VAL A 49 -5.25 -25.26 7.08
N GLN A 50 -5.00 -26.01 8.16
CA GLN A 50 -5.66 -27.30 8.38
C GLN A 50 -7.19 -27.16 8.46
N SER A 51 -7.65 -26.16 9.23
CA SER A 51 -9.07 -25.85 9.35
C SER A 51 -9.69 -25.51 8.00
N TYR A 52 -9.06 -24.63 7.21
CA TYR A 52 -9.56 -24.23 5.89
C TYR A 52 -9.62 -25.38 4.90
N ILE A 53 -8.63 -26.28 4.88
CA ILE A 53 -8.69 -27.50 4.05
C ILE A 53 -9.86 -28.38 4.48
N SER A 54 -10.00 -28.65 5.77
CA SER A 54 -11.00 -29.60 6.31
C SER A 54 -12.45 -29.13 6.16
N THR A 55 -12.66 -27.81 6.10
CA THR A 55 -13.99 -27.18 6.02
C THR A 55 -14.35 -26.71 4.61
N LEU A 56 -13.41 -26.76 3.67
CA LEU A 56 -13.65 -26.41 2.27
C LEU A 56 -14.62 -27.41 1.64
N LYS A 57 -15.74 -26.88 1.14
CA LYS A 57 -16.75 -27.68 0.45
C LYS A 57 -16.28 -28.09 -0.95
N GLY A 58 -16.97 -29.08 -1.53
CA GLY A 58 -16.69 -29.56 -2.88
C GLY A 58 -16.86 -28.51 -3.98
N ASP A 59 -17.64 -27.45 -3.73
CA ASP A 59 -17.86 -26.34 -4.65
C ASP A 59 -16.83 -25.20 -4.52
N GLY A 60 -15.85 -25.32 -3.62
CA GLY A 60 -14.84 -24.29 -3.38
C GLY A 60 -15.23 -23.23 -2.34
N THR A 61 -16.36 -23.38 -1.65
CA THR A 61 -16.82 -22.42 -0.62
C THR A 61 -16.64 -22.90 0.81
N TRP A 62 -16.76 -21.97 1.75
CA TRP A 62 -16.77 -22.22 3.20
C TRP A 62 -18.14 -21.91 3.81
N ALA A 63 -18.64 -22.74 4.72
CA ALA A 63 -19.99 -22.59 5.28
C ALA A 63 -20.16 -21.34 6.15
N GLU A 64 -19.08 -20.97 6.83
CA GLU A 64 -19.01 -19.84 7.75
C GLU A 64 -18.84 -18.49 7.04
N VAL A 65 -18.55 -18.49 5.74
CA VAL A 65 -18.43 -17.27 4.95
C VAL A 65 -19.81 -16.87 4.41
N ASN A 66 -20.24 -15.65 4.71
CA ASN A 66 -21.45 -15.09 4.11
C ASN A 66 -21.16 -14.60 2.68
N TYR A 67 -21.67 -15.33 1.69
CA TYR A 67 -21.52 -15.04 0.25
C TYR A 67 -22.60 -14.10 -0.32
N ALA A 68 -23.40 -13.43 0.51
CA ALA A 68 -24.34 -12.42 0.03
C ALA A 68 -23.61 -11.36 -0.83
N THR A 69 -24.14 -11.10 -2.02
CA THR A 69 -23.52 -10.26 -3.06
C THR A 69 -24.49 -9.20 -3.56
N GLY A 70 -24.01 -8.26 -4.37
CA GLY A 70 -24.81 -7.18 -4.93
C GLY A 70 -25.43 -6.30 -3.86
N CYS A 71 -26.73 -6.06 -3.96
CA CYS A 71 -27.47 -5.17 -3.06
C CYS A 71 -27.77 -5.78 -1.69
N ASP A 72 -27.75 -7.10 -1.57
CA ASP A 72 -27.95 -7.81 -0.29
C ASP A 72 -26.64 -7.95 0.50
N ALA A 73 -25.51 -7.63 -0.13
CA ALA A 73 -24.20 -7.70 0.50
C ALA A 73 -24.02 -6.63 1.57
N GLN A 74 -23.30 -7.01 2.63
CA GLN A 74 -22.72 -6.02 3.53
C GLN A 74 -21.75 -5.11 2.75
N ARG A 75 -22.03 -3.80 2.71
CA ARG A 75 -21.31 -2.83 1.86
C ARG A 75 -19.85 -2.58 2.26
N ALA A 76 -19.55 -2.67 3.55
CA ALA A 76 -18.20 -2.49 4.08
C ALA A 76 -17.73 -3.79 4.73
N ASN A 77 -16.42 -4.06 4.72
CA ASN A 77 -15.87 -5.32 5.25
C ASN A 77 -16.58 -6.55 4.68
N TRP A 78 -16.84 -6.54 3.37
CA TRP A 78 -17.68 -7.51 2.69
C TRP A 78 -17.25 -8.95 3.00
N PRO A 79 -18.08 -9.74 3.72
CA PRO A 79 -17.66 -11.04 4.24
C PRO A 79 -17.22 -12.03 3.17
N ALA A 80 -17.85 -12.03 1.99
CA ALA A 80 -17.45 -12.90 0.90
C ALA A 80 -16.01 -12.58 0.45
N GLY A 81 -15.72 -11.30 0.18
CA GLY A 81 -14.40 -10.86 -0.28
C GLY A 81 -13.31 -11.09 0.77
N VAL A 82 -13.54 -10.67 2.01
CA VAL A 82 -12.56 -10.84 3.10
C VAL A 82 -12.41 -12.31 3.47
N GLY A 83 -13.53 -12.98 3.74
CA GLY A 83 -13.53 -14.35 4.24
C GLY A 83 -12.98 -15.36 3.25
N HIS A 84 -13.33 -15.24 1.96
CA HIS A 84 -12.86 -16.19 0.96
C HIS A 84 -11.40 -15.93 0.57
N TRP A 85 -11.05 -14.70 0.19
CA TRP A 85 -9.70 -14.43 -0.31
C TRP A 85 -8.63 -14.38 0.78
N ASN A 86 -8.95 -14.02 2.04
CA ASN A 86 -7.94 -14.11 3.11
C ASN A 86 -7.58 -15.57 3.41
N ARG A 87 -8.55 -16.50 3.36
CA ARG A 87 -8.27 -17.94 3.48
C ARG A 87 -7.37 -18.42 2.35
N ILE A 88 -7.69 -18.05 1.10
CA ILE A 88 -6.85 -18.38 -0.07
C ILE A 88 -5.45 -17.77 0.08
N LEU A 89 -5.34 -16.53 0.56
CA LEU A 89 -4.05 -15.86 0.77
C LEU A 89 -3.20 -16.59 1.82
N ALA A 90 -3.79 -16.95 2.97
CA ALA A 90 -3.12 -17.72 4.02
C ALA A 90 -2.66 -19.09 3.49
N MET A 91 -3.54 -19.79 2.77
CA MET A 91 -3.23 -21.07 2.13
C MET A 91 -2.13 -20.95 1.08
N ALA A 92 -2.16 -19.92 0.22
CA ALA A 92 -1.14 -19.65 -0.79
C ALA A 92 0.21 -19.31 -0.16
N ALA A 93 0.23 -18.56 0.94
CA ALA A 93 1.44 -18.24 1.67
C ALA A 93 2.04 -19.49 2.35
N ALA A 94 1.21 -20.33 2.98
CA ALA A 94 1.63 -21.63 3.52
C ALA A 94 2.20 -22.55 2.42
N TYR A 95 1.53 -22.63 1.26
CA TYR A 95 2.04 -23.39 0.10
C TYR A 95 3.39 -22.85 -0.41
N HIS A 96 3.59 -21.53 -0.36
CA HIS A 96 4.83 -20.86 -0.73
C HIS A 96 5.97 -21.10 0.29
N GLY A 97 5.64 -21.42 1.55
CA GLY A 97 6.59 -21.64 2.64
C GLY A 97 6.64 -20.53 3.67
N ALA A 98 5.48 -19.93 4.01
CA ALA A 98 5.38 -18.97 5.09
C ALA A 98 5.80 -19.57 6.45
N PRO A 99 6.50 -18.81 7.31
CA PRO A 99 6.85 -19.27 8.65
C PRO A 99 5.62 -19.63 9.50
N GLY A 100 5.69 -20.72 10.27
CA GLY A 100 4.59 -21.22 11.10
C GLY A 100 3.57 -22.10 10.36
N ALA A 101 3.83 -22.43 9.09
CA ALA A 101 3.03 -23.35 8.28
C ALA A 101 3.91 -24.15 7.31
N GLU A 102 5.18 -24.37 7.65
CA GLU A 102 6.20 -24.92 6.75
C GLU A 102 5.87 -26.34 6.28
N GLU A 103 5.13 -27.13 7.07
CA GLU A 103 4.66 -28.47 6.66
C GLU A 103 3.78 -28.49 5.41
N TYR A 104 3.22 -27.33 5.04
CA TYR A 104 2.36 -27.16 3.88
C TYR A 104 3.10 -26.70 2.62
N THR A 105 4.40 -26.44 2.72
CA THR A 105 5.23 -25.99 1.59
C THR A 105 5.14 -26.99 0.44
N LYS A 106 4.71 -26.51 -0.74
CA LYS A 106 4.51 -27.33 -1.94
C LYS A 106 3.60 -28.55 -1.77
N ASN A 107 2.72 -28.55 -0.75
CA ASN A 107 1.82 -29.67 -0.48
C ASN A 107 0.72 -29.78 -1.58
N PRO A 108 0.57 -30.95 -2.24
CA PRO A 108 -0.35 -31.11 -3.36
C PRO A 108 -1.84 -31.10 -2.96
N GLU A 109 -2.19 -31.55 -1.76
CA GLU A 109 -3.56 -31.48 -1.23
C GLU A 109 -3.97 -30.02 -1.01
N LEU A 110 -3.10 -29.25 -0.37
CA LEU A 110 -3.28 -27.81 -0.21
C LEU A 110 -3.39 -27.09 -1.56
N ARG A 111 -2.52 -27.42 -2.52
CA ARG A 111 -2.59 -26.83 -3.88
C ARG A 111 -3.93 -27.09 -4.55
N GLY A 112 -4.45 -28.31 -4.43
CA GLY A 112 -5.76 -28.68 -4.95
C GLY A 112 -6.90 -27.94 -4.26
N ALA A 113 -6.81 -27.74 -2.94
CA ALA A 113 -7.78 -26.94 -2.18
C ALA A 113 -7.77 -25.46 -2.61
N ILE A 114 -6.59 -24.88 -2.79
CA ILE A 114 -6.42 -23.51 -3.32
C ILE A 114 -7.05 -23.38 -4.70
N SER A 115 -6.77 -24.30 -5.64
CA SER A 115 -7.38 -24.27 -6.98
C SER A 115 -8.90 -24.28 -6.92
N ARG A 116 -9.51 -25.20 -6.14
CA ARG A 116 -10.99 -25.28 -6.04
C ARG A 116 -11.60 -23.99 -5.51
N ALA A 117 -10.98 -23.40 -4.48
CA ALA A 117 -11.46 -22.15 -3.92
C ALA A 117 -11.34 -20.99 -4.93
N MET A 118 -10.19 -20.85 -5.60
CA MET A 118 -10.00 -19.84 -6.65
C MET A 118 -10.98 -20.02 -7.81
N GLU A 119 -11.21 -21.26 -8.25
CA GLU A 119 -12.13 -21.59 -9.33
C GLU A 119 -13.57 -21.17 -9.03
N TYR A 120 -14.04 -21.36 -7.79
CA TYR A 120 -15.35 -20.85 -7.36
C TYR A 120 -15.47 -19.35 -7.59
N TRP A 121 -14.48 -18.57 -7.12
CA TRP A 121 -14.54 -17.12 -7.29
C TRP A 121 -14.49 -16.73 -8.76
N PHE A 122 -13.57 -17.31 -9.53
CA PHE A 122 -13.41 -16.98 -10.95
C PHE A 122 -14.64 -17.32 -11.79
N ALA A 123 -15.27 -18.47 -11.53
CA ALA A 123 -16.50 -18.89 -12.18
C ALA A 123 -17.70 -18.00 -11.86
N ASN A 124 -17.65 -17.28 -10.73
CA ASN A 124 -18.72 -16.39 -10.29
C ASN A 124 -18.34 -14.90 -10.35
N ASP A 125 -17.18 -14.55 -10.90
CA ASP A 125 -16.76 -13.15 -11.01
C ASP A 125 -17.70 -12.39 -11.96
N PHE A 126 -18.06 -11.16 -11.59
CA PHE A 126 -19.06 -10.35 -12.33
C PHE A 126 -18.62 -9.97 -13.75
N SER A 127 -17.33 -10.11 -14.09
CA SER A 127 -16.84 -9.99 -15.47
C SER A 127 -16.89 -11.31 -16.24
N THR A 128 -16.89 -12.44 -15.54
CA THR A 128 -17.01 -13.77 -16.16
C THR A 128 -18.46 -14.06 -16.54
N ILE A 129 -19.40 -13.79 -15.63
CA ILE A 129 -20.82 -14.13 -15.83
C ILE A 129 -21.71 -12.94 -16.16
N GLY A 130 -21.13 -11.75 -16.23
CA GLY A 130 -21.81 -10.49 -16.53
C GLY A 130 -21.00 -9.63 -17.50
N SER A 131 -21.46 -8.39 -17.68
CA SER A 131 -20.83 -7.42 -18.59
C SER A 131 -19.59 -6.72 -18.02
N GLY A 132 -19.21 -7.01 -16.76
CA GLY A 132 -18.19 -6.24 -16.03
C GLY A 132 -18.68 -4.90 -15.45
N ALA A 133 -19.94 -4.51 -15.72
CA ALA A 133 -20.55 -3.26 -15.29
C ALA A 133 -20.62 -3.04 -13.77
N CYS A 134 -20.61 -4.12 -12.99
CA CYS A 134 -20.78 -4.08 -11.54
C CYS A 134 -19.57 -3.54 -10.77
N MET A 135 -18.51 -3.14 -11.48
CA MET A 135 -17.28 -2.67 -10.86
C MET A 135 -17.50 -1.45 -9.95
N ASP A 136 -18.17 -0.42 -10.45
CA ASP A 136 -18.47 0.83 -9.74
C ASP A 136 -19.87 1.41 -10.07
N GLY A 137 -20.63 0.74 -10.95
CA GLY A 137 -22.04 1.06 -11.28
C GLY A 137 -23.09 0.20 -10.54
N GLY A 138 -22.67 -0.74 -9.70
CA GLY A 138 -23.54 -1.75 -9.10
C GLY A 138 -24.68 -1.19 -8.23
N GLY A 139 -25.90 -1.69 -8.46
CA GLY A 139 -27.11 -1.41 -7.67
C GLY A 139 -27.92 -0.19 -8.12
N LYS A 140 -27.51 0.51 -9.18
CA LYS A 140 -28.27 1.64 -9.74
C LYS A 140 -29.34 1.14 -10.70
N VAL A 141 -30.57 1.64 -10.55
CA VAL A 141 -31.76 1.18 -11.32
C VAL A 141 -31.63 1.42 -12.83
N ASP A 142 -31.00 2.53 -13.23
CA ASP A 142 -30.82 2.91 -14.64
C ASP A 142 -29.40 2.63 -15.16
N ASP A 143 -28.64 1.75 -14.50
CA ASP A 143 -27.29 1.36 -14.89
C ASP A 143 -27.28 -0.08 -15.40
N THR A 144 -26.15 -0.48 -15.99
CA THR A 144 -25.90 -1.79 -16.59
C THR A 144 -25.66 -2.91 -15.57
N CYS A 145 -25.69 -2.59 -14.26
CA CYS A 145 -25.65 -3.55 -13.16
C CYS A 145 -26.67 -3.20 -12.06
N PRO A 146 -27.98 -3.40 -12.28
CA PRO A 146 -28.99 -3.21 -11.25
C PRO A 146 -28.91 -4.28 -10.15
N CYS A 147 -29.69 -4.11 -9.07
CA CYS A 147 -29.85 -5.17 -8.06
C CYS A 147 -30.37 -6.46 -8.70
N GLY A 148 -29.78 -7.60 -8.34
CA GLY A 148 -30.10 -8.91 -8.94
C GLY A 148 -29.20 -9.31 -10.10
N THR A 149 -28.29 -8.43 -10.57
CA THR A 149 -27.26 -8.83 -11.54
C THR A 149 -26.40 -9.96 -10.96
N PRO A 150 -26.24 -11.10 -11.66
CA PRO A 150 -25.41 -12.20 -11.19
C PRO A 150 -23.94 -11.82 -10.97
N GLY A 151 -23.29 -12.51 -10.05
CA GLY A 151 -21.84 -12.50 -9.86
C GLY A 151 -21.42 -11.95 -8.51
N LEU A 152 -20.15 -12.14 -8.18
CA LEU A 152 -19.53 -11.71 -6.94
C LEU A 152 -19.09 -10.26 -7.02
N TRP A 153 -20.00 -9.34 -6.72
CA TRP A 153 -19.75 -7.90 -6.65
C TRP A 153 -20.40 -7.27 -5.41
N ASN A 154 -20.10 -6.00 -5.16
CA ASN A 154 -20.67 -5.22 -4.07
C ASN A 154 -21.11 -3.83 -4.57
N THR A 155 -22.15 -3.25 -3.97
CA THR A 155 -22.57 -1.86 -4.27
C THR A 155 -21.56 -0.80 -3.83
N ASN A 156 -20.57 -1.18 -3.01
CA ASN A 156 -19.40 -0.37 -2.72
C ASN A 156 -18.27 -0.72 -3.71
N TRP A 157 -17.93 0.23 -4.59
CA TRP A 157 -16.86 0.11 -5.57
C TRP A 157 -15.52 -0.35 -4.95
N TYR A 158 -15.24 0.05 -3.70
CA TYR A 158 -14.00 -0.30 -3.01
C TYR A 158 -13.78 -1.82 -2.96
N SER A 159 -14.85 -2.59 -2.75
CA SER A 159 -14.77 -4.04 -2.72
C SER A 159 -14.31 -4.62 -4.05
N ASN A 160 -14.80 -4.06 -5.16
CA ASN A 160 -14.60 -4.58 -6.51
C ASN A 160 -13.30 -4.06 -7.15
N VAL A 161 -12.86 -2.86 -6.76
CA VAL A 161 -11.69 -2.17 -7.32
C VAL A 161 -10.44 -2.40 -6.45
N ILE A 162 -10.58 -2.49 -5.13
CA ILE A 162 -9.44 -2.55 -4.20
C ILE A 162 -9.43 -3.83 -3.37
N LEU A 163 -10.46 -4.08 -2.57
CA LEU A 163 -10.46 -5.16 -1.57
C LEU A 163 -10.14 -6.52 -2.19
N VAL A 164 -10.97 -6.96 -3.14
CA VAL A 164 -10.84 -8.29 -3.77
C VAL A 164 -9.59 -8.34 -4.65
N PRO A 165 -9.34 -7.39 -5.57
CA PRO A 165 -8.16 -7.47 -6.44
C PRO A 165 -6.83 -7.42 -5.68
N ARG A 166 -6.74 -6.70 -4.55
CA ARG A 166 -5.54 -6.66 -3.71
C ARG A 166 -5.23 -8.03 -3.10
N THR A 167 -6.22 -8.63 -2.44
CA THR A 167 -6.01 -9.93 -1.77
C THR A 167 -5.86 -11.06 -2.78
N ALA A 168 -6.69 -11.08 -3.83
CA ALA A 168 -6.60 -12.05 -4.91
C ALA A 168 -5.24 -11.95 -5.63
N GLY A 169 -4.83 -10.75 -6.01
CA GLY A 169 -3.54 -10.51 -6.65
C GLY A 169 -2.37 -10.99 -5.79
N SER A 170 -2.43 -10.76 -4.47
CA SER A 170 -1.39 -11.21 -3.53
C SER A 170 -1.29 -12.74 -3.47
N ALA A 171 -2.42 -13.44 -3.40
CA ALA A 171 -2.45 -14.90 -3.44
C ALA A 171 -1.93 -15.45 -4.79
N CYS A 172 -2.35 -14.85 -5.90
CA CYS A 172 -1.88 -15.18 -7.23
C CYS A 172 -0.35 -14.98 -7.38
N LEU A 173 0.19 -13.90 -6.81
CA LEU A 173 1.62 -13.63 -6.86
C LEU A 173 2.43 -14.67 -6.08
N LEU A 174 1.97 -15.11 -4.91
CA LEU A 174 2.62 -16.19 -4.15
C LEU A 174 2.64 -17.52 -4.91
N LEU A 175 1.61 -17.78 -5.73
CA LEU A 175 1.47 -18.97 -6.56
C LEU A 175 2.09 -18.83 -7.95
N ARG A 176 2.68 -17.68 -8.33
CA ARG A 176 3.00 -17.27 -9.71
C ARG A 176 3.36 -18.43 -10.65
N ASP A 177 4.39 -19.19 -10.32
CA ASP A 177 4.97 -20.23 -11.18
C ASP A 177 4.13 -21.53 -11.20
N GLU A 178 3.20 -21.66 -10.26
CA GLU A 178 2.35 -22.83 -9.97
C GLU A 178 0.88 -22.61 -10.43
N LEU A 179 0.58 -21.40 -10.92
CA LEU A 179 -0.70 -21.10 -11.54
C LEU A 179 -0.83 -21.85 -12.87
N THR A 180 -1.94 -22.54 -13.05
CA THR A 180 -2.36 -23.04 -14.36
C THR A 180 -2.60 -21.87 -15.33
N PRO A 181 -2.64 -22.11 -16.66
CA PRO A 181 -2.96 -21.06 -17.63
C PRO A 181 -4.30 -20.35 -17.34
N THR A 182 -5.32 -21.11 -16.91
CA THR A 182 -6.63 -20.56 -16.54
C THR A 182 -6.56 -19.71 -15.28
N GLU A 183 -5.88 -20.17 -14.23
CA GLU A 183 -5.71 -19.37 -13.01
C GLU A 183 -4.92 -18.09 -13.29
N LEU A 184 -3.83 -18.15 -14.06
CA LEU A 184 -3.07 -16.97 -14.45
C LEU A 184 -3.93 -15.97 -15.22
N GLY A 185 -4.73 -16.45 -16.17
CA GLY A 185 -5.63 -15.61 -16.95
C GLY A 185 -6.63 -14.87 -16.06
N ASN A 186 -7.26 -15.57 -15.11
CA ASN A 186 -8.21 -14.96 -14.17
C ASN A 186 -7.56 -14.02 -13.15
N CYS A 187 -6.39 -14.40 -12.60
CA CYS A 187 -5.59 -13.54 -11.73
C CYS A 187 -5.21 -12.23 -12.41
N THR A 188 -4.75 -12.32 -13.66
CA THR A 188 -4.40 -11.16 -14.48
C THR A 188 -5.65 -10.34 -14.80
N HIS A 189 -6.77 -10.98 -15.13
CA HIS A 189 -8.02 -10.30 -15.43
C HIS A 189 -8.52 -9.44 -14.24
N ILE A 190 -8.60 -10.01 -13.04
CA ILE A 190 -9.09 -9.30 -11.85
C ILE A 190 -8.20 -8.09 -11.52
N THR A 191 -6.88 -8.28 -11.54
CA THR A 191 -5.91 -7.23 -11.17
C THR A 191 -5.79 -6.15 -12.25
N ALA A 192 -5.76 -6.52 -13.55
CA ALA A 192 -5.74 -5.56 -14.64
C ALA A 192 -7.05 -4.76 -14.73
N ARG A 193 -8.20 -5.42 -14.50
CA ARG A 193 -9.52 -4.77 -14.45
C ARG A 193 -9.55 -3.67 -13.39
N ALA A 194 -9.10 -3.96 -12.16
CA ALA A 194 -9.00 -2.99 -11.07
C ALA A 194 -8.28 -1.71 -11.48
N TYR A 195 -7.20 -1.87 -12.24
CA TYR A 195 -6.33 -0.78 -12.68
C TYR A 195 -6.95 0.10 -13.79
N THR A 196 -7.92 -0.41 -14.55
CA THR A 196 -8.55 0.32 -15.67
C THR A 196 -9.21 1.65 -15.27
N VAL A 197 -9.52 1.85 -13.98
CA VAL A 197 -10.14 3.08 -13.47
C VAL A 197 -9.30 4.32 -13.78
N PHE A 198 -7.97 4.17 -13.88
CA PHE A 198 -7.05 5.24 -14.26
C PHE A 198 -7.13 5.66 -15.73
N TYR A 199 -7.74 4.86 -16.58
CA TYR A 199 -7.85 5.10 -18.03
C TYR A 199 -9.26 5.52 -18.46
N ARG A 200 -10.19 5.66 -17.51
CA ARG A 200 -11.56 6.08 -17.80
C ARG A 200 -11.63 7.59 -17.96
N ASP A 201 -12.56 8.05 -18.80
CA ASP A 201 -12.85 9.46 -19.02
C ASP A 201 -14.36 9.72 -18.83
N PRO A 202 -14.78 10.55 -17.85
CA PRO A 202 -13.93 11.16 -16.82
C PRO A 202 -13.36 10.11 -15.86
N GLN A 203 -12.15 10.36 -15.37
CA GLN A 203 -11.54 9.49 -14.36
C GLN A 203 -12.42 9.49 -13.09
N PRO A 204 -12.76 8.32 -12.50
CA PRO A 204 -13.60 8.27 -11.31
C PRO A 204 -12.96 9.02 -10.15
N SER A 205 -13.72 9.90 -9.50
CA SER A 205 -13.21 10.77 -8.43
C SER A 205 -12.59 10.01 -7.25
N TYR A 206 -12.96 8.74 -7.05
CA TYR A 206 -12.40 7.91 -6.00
C TYR A 206 -10.97 7.43 -6.29
N SER A 207 -10.45 7.55 -7.52
CA SER A 207 -9.11 7.09 -7.91
C SER A 207 -8.01 8.13 -7.64
N ALA A 208 -8.12 8.81 -6.51
CA ALA A 208 -7.24 9.88 -6.05
C ALA A 208 -6.70 9.60 -4.63
N GLY A 209 -5.60 10.27 -4.26
CA GLY A 209 -5.03 10.19 -2.91
C GLY A 209 -4.58 8.78 -2.53
N ALA A 210 -4.96 8.31 -1.33
CA ALA A 210 -4.59 6.97 -0.84
C ALA A 210 -5.05 5.84 -1.77
N ASN A 211 -6.22 6.00 -2.41
CA ASN A 211 -6.74 5.02 -3.35
C ASN A 211 -5.84 4.90 -4.60
N THR A 212 -5.17 5.98 -5.01
CA THR A 212 -4.18 5.92 -6.11
C THR A 212 -3.10 4.90 -5.79
N MET A 213 -2.58 4.91 -4.56
CA MET A 213 -1.51 4.01 -4.13
C MET A 213 -1.98 2.55 -4.08
N GLU A 214 -3.19 2.30 -3.57
CA GLU A 214 -3.72 0.94 -3.49
C GLU A 214 -4.01 0.36 -4.88
N ILE A 215 -4.67 1.14 -5.75
CA ILE A 215 -4.96 0.74 -7.13
C ILE A 215 -3.65 0.57 -7.92
N ALA A 216 -2.66 1.45 -7.72
CA ALA A 216 -1.34 1.30 -8.32
C ALA A 216 -0.59 0.05 -7.85
N SER A 217 -0.67 -0.30 -6.56
CA SER A 217 -0.09 -1.56 -6.05
C SER A 217 -0.74 -2.81 -6.68
N ILE A 218 -2.05 -2.74 -6.96
CA ILE A 218 -2.76 -3.78 -7.72
C ILE A 218 -2.28 -3.80 -9.17
N GLY A 219 -2.06 -2.63 -9.79
CA GLY A 219 -1.47 -2.49 -11.12
C GLY A 219 -0.06 -3.07 -11.22
N ILE A 220 0.77 -2.89 -10.19
CA ILE A 220 2.08 -3.53 -10.09
C ILE A 220 1.92 -5.06 -10.07
N THR A 221 0.97 -5.58 -9.30
CA THR A 221 0.68 -7.01 -9.24
C THR A 221 0.24 -7.56 -10.59
N ALA A 222 -0.66 -6.86 -11.29
CA ALA A 222 -1.05 -7.20 -12.66
C ALA A 222 0.18 -7.21 -13.58
N GLY A 223 1.02 -6.18 -13.50
CA GLY A 223 2.21 -6.04 -14.31
C GLY A 223 3.19 -7.19 -14.10
N LEU A 224 3.32 -7.74 -12.90
CA LEU A 224 4.19 -8.89 -12.61
C LEU A 224 3.62 -10.24 -13.09
N LEU A 225 2.30 -10.35 -13.25
CA LEU A 225 1.63 -11.59 -13.71
C LEU A 225 1.45 -11.63 -15.23
N GLU A 226 1.38 -10.46 -15.87
CA GLU A 226 1.20 -10.30 -17.31
C GLU A 226 2.34 -10.91 -18.15
N ASN A 227 2.09 -11.04 -19.45
CA ASN A 227 3.03 -11.61 -20.43
C ASN A 227 3.52 -13.00 -20.04
N ASN A 228 2.60 -13.86 -19.55
CA ASN A 228 2.93 -15.20 -19.10
C ASN A 228 3.99 -15.23 -17.98
N ARG A 229 3.85 -14.33 -16.98
CA ARG A 229 4.73 -14.18 -15.79
C ARG A 229 6.07 -13.52 -16.06
N THR A 230 6.39 -13.15 -17.31
CA THR A 230 7.65 -12.43 -17.59
C THR A 230 7.56 -10.95 -17.20
N GLY A 231 6.34 -10.41 -17.10
CA GLY A 231 6.06 -9.06 -16.65
C GLY A 231 5.76 -8.08 -17.79
N ASN A 232 5.01 -7.03 -17.47
CA ASN A 232 4.67 -5.92 -18.36
C ASN A 232 5.29 -4.62 -17.86
N THR A 233 6.47 -4.31 -18.39
CA THR A 233 7.26 -3.13 -18.05
C THR A 233 6.49 -1.83 -18.21
N THR A 234 5.63 -1.71 -19.23
CA THR A 234 4.85 -0.48 -19.46
C THR A 234 3.84 -0.26 -18.33
N ARG A 235 3.13 -1.30 -17.90
CA ARG A 235 2.20 -1.21 -16.76
C ARG A 235 2.94 -0.92 -15.46
N LEU A 236 4.08 -1.57 -15.26
CA LEU A 236 4.90 -1.35 -14.06
C LEU A 236 5.34 0.12 -13.98
N PHE A 237 5.89 0.69 -15.05
CA PHE A 237 6.26 2.11 -15.07
C PHE A 237 5.08 3.05 -14.84
N ASP A 238 3.95 2.85 -15.52
CA ASP A 238 2.75 3.69 -15.31
C ASP A 238 2.25 3.61 -13.86
N ALA A 239 2.29 2.43 -13.23
CA ALA A 239 1.87 2.25 -11.84
C ALA A 239 2.81 2.95 -10.86
N PHE A 240 4.14 2.83 -11.05
CA PHE A 240 5.11 3.52 -10.21
C PHE A 240 5.07 5.03 -10.43
N GLU A 241 4.92 5.51 -11.67
CA GLU A 241 4.77 6.94 -11.98
C GLU A 241 3.58 7.55 -11.25
N ARG A 242 2.43 6.87 -11.20
CA ARG A 242 1.26 7.34 -10.43
C ARG A 242 1.52 7.48 -8.94
N ILE A 243 2.34 6.60 -8.38
CA ILE A 243 2.77 6.67 -6.97
C ILE A 243 3.76 7.83 -6.80
N HIS A 244 4.73 7.96 -7.70
CA HIS A 244 5.78 8.98 -7.66
C HIS A 244 5.27 10.39 -7.93
N ASN A 245 4.18 10.55 -8.68
CA ASN A 245 3.51 11.84 -8.86
C ASN A 245 2.96 12.42 -7.55
N GLY A 246 2.80 11.60 -6.50
CA GLY A 246 2.54 12.09 -5.14
C GLY A 246 3.81 12.55 -4.39
N LEU A 247 5.00 12.10 -4.80
CA LEU A 247 6.29 12.44 -4.18
C LEU A 247 6.83 13.78 -4.70
N VAL A 248 6.03 14.83 -4.52
CA VAL A 248 6.35 16.19 -4.93
C VAL A 248 6.32 17.14 -3.73
N ILE A 249 7.01 18.27 -3.88
CA ILE A 249 6.92 19.39 -2.93
C ILE A 249 5.78 20.30 -3.35
N GLU A 250 4.84 20.49 -2.45
CA GLU A 250 3.67 21.34 -2.63
C GLU A 250 3.93 22.71 -2.03
N ASN A 251 4.34 23.67 -2.85
CA ASN A 251 4.73 25.01 -2.40
C ASN A 251 3.55 25.92 -2.08
N GLU A 252 2.38 25.62 -2.64
CA GLU A 252 1.21 26.50 -2.54
C GLU A 252 0.58 26.45 -1.13
N ASP A 253 0.06 27.60 -0.72
CA ASP A 253 -0.70 27.74 0.51
C ASP A 253 -2.00 26.95 0.41
N ARG A 254 -2.42 26.33 1.51
CA ARG A 254 -3.70 25.60 1.62
C ARG A 254 -3.85 24.39 0.66
N VAL A 255 -2.74 23.89 0.13
CA VAL A 255 -2.68 22.66 -0.65
C VAL A 255 -2.14 21.51 0.22
N ASP A 256 -2.70 20.33 0.05
CA ASP A 256 -2.31 19.11 0.76
C ASP A 256 -1.01 18.53 0.18
N GLY A 257 -0.15 17.92 1.01
CA GLY A 257 1.10 17.30 0.59
C GLY A 257 2.33 17.71 1.39
N VAL A 258 3.52 17.29 0.92
CA VAL A 258 4.81 17.58 1.57
C VAL A 258 5.22 19.02 1.29
N LYS A 259 5.63 19.76 2.33
CA LYS A 259 6.04 21.16 2.24
C LYS A 259 7.57 21.32 2.22
N PRO A 260 8.09 22.45 1.70
CA PRO A 260 9.52 22.75 1.66
C PRO A 260 10.26 22.68 3.00
N ASP A 261 9.56 22.92 4.10
CA ASP A 261 10.11 22.86 5.46
C ASP A 261 10.10 21.45 6.08
N GLY A 262 9.61 20.45 5.35
CA GLY A 262 9.45 19.06 5.80
C GLY A 262 8.19 18.79 6.62
N SER A 263 7.27 19.76 6.73
CA SER A 263 5.92 19.50 7.20
C SER A 263 5.05 18.82 6.14
N PHE A 264 3.95 18.21 6.57
CA PHE A 264 2.96 17.56 5.72
C PHE A 264 1.59 18.13 6.01
N HIS A 265 0.87 18.51 4.96
CA HIS A 265 -0.45 19.11 5.06
C HIS A 265 -1.54 18.20 4.53
N GLN A 266 -2.70 18.25 5.15
CA GLN A 266 -3.91 17.59 4.69
C GLN A 266 -5.14 18.41 5.08
N HIS A 267 -6.25 18.27 4.36
CA HIS A 267 -7.50 19.00 4.61
C HIS A 267 -7.32 20.52 4.48
N ILE A 268 -6.91 20.96 3.29
CA ILE A 268 -6.81 22.39 2.93
C ILE A 268 -5.66 23.05 3.71
N GLY A 269 -4.49 22.38 3.73
CA GLY A 269 -3.27 22.95 4.30
C GLY A 269 -3.12 22.88 5.82
N ILE A 270 -3.74 21.91 6.48
CA ILE A 270 -3.59 21.72 7.94
C ILE A 270 -2.43 20.75 8.18
N ILE A 271 -1.51 21.09 9.09
CA ILE A 271 -0.41 20.21 9.47
C ILE A 271 -0.93 18.85 9.99
N TYR A 272 -0.45 17.76 9.41
CA TYR A 272 -0.95 16.40 9.65
C TYR A 272 0.17 15.35 9.65
N ASN A 273 1.42 15.75 9.91
CA ASN A 273 2.57 14.85 9.95
C ASN A 273 2.32 13.60 10.79
N GLY A 274 1.72 13.74 11.97
CA GLY A 274 1.51 12.62 12.89
C GLY A 274 0.34 11.70 12.54
N ASN A 275 -0.37 11.92 11.43
CA ASN A 275 -1.39 10.99 10.97
C ASN A 275 -1.39 10.82 9.45
N TYR A 276 -2.09 11.64 8.68
CA TYR A 276 -2.12 11.46 7.21
C TYR A 276 -0.73 11.50 6.59
N GLY A 277 0.18 12.33 7.11
CA GLY A 277 1.58 12.34 6.70
C GLY A 277 2.32 11.04 7.05
N ALA A 278 2.09 10.49 8.23
CA ALA A 278 2.66 9.20 8.65
C ALA A 278 2.11 8.01 7.85
N VAL A 279 0.81 8.03 7.51
CA VAL A 279 0.18 7.04 6.61
C VAL A 279 0.75 7.15 5.21
N TYR A 280 0.82 8.37 4.66
CA TYR A 280 1.43 8.64 3.37
C TYR A 280 2.88 8.15 3.30
N ALA A 281 3.72 8.55 4.26
CA ALA A 281 5.11 8.13 4.34
C ALA A 281 5.26 6.61 4.49
N SER A 282 4.37 5.96 5.25
CA SER A 282 4.39 4.51 5.42
C SER A 282 3.99 3.77 4.15
N ASN A 283 2.98 4.25 3.42
CA ASN A 283 2.57 3.64 2.16
C ASN A 283 3.65 3.80 1.09
N VAL A 284 4.28 4.99 0.99
CA VAL A 284 5.39 5.22 0.06
C VAL A 284 6.54 4.29 0.42
N ARG A 285 6.94 4.26 1.69
CA ARG A 285 8.02 3.37 2.17
C ARG A 285 7.74 1.91 1.84
N ALA A 286 6.50 1.44 2.05
CA ALA A 286 6.13 0.05 1.78
C ALA A 286 6.28 -0.31 0.30
N VAL A 287 5.89 0.59 -0.61
CA VAL A 287 6.06 0.38 -2.06
C VAL A 287 7.53 0.48 -2.47
N GLU A 288 8.27 1.46 -1.96
CA GLU A 288 9.66 1.67 -2.33
C GLU A 288 10.60 0.59 -1.78
N LEU A 289 10.25 -0.03 -0.66
CA LEU A 289 10.92 -1.25 -0.19
C LEU A 289 10.72 -2.44 -1.13
N GLN A 290 9.61 -2.48 -1.87
CA GLN A 290 9.35 -3.51 -2.90
C GLN A 290 10.07 -3.21 -4.21
N ALA A 291 10.44 -1.95 -4.46
CA ALA A 291 11.09 -1.52 -5.69
C ALA A 291 12.61 -1.30 -5.54
N ARG A 292 13.15 -1.39 -4.33
CA ARG A 292 14.55 -1.07 -4.04
C ARG A 292 15.50 -1.84 -4.94
N ASN A 293 16.51 -1.14 -5.45
CA ASN A 293 17.52 -1.67 -6.37
C ASN A 293 16.96 -2.18 -7.71
N THR A 294 15.73 -1.83 -8.06
CA THR A 294 15.16 -2.06 -9.39
C THR A 294 15.12 -0.76 -10.18
N MET A 295 14.86 -0.85 -11.49
CA MET A 295 14.61 0.33 -12.33
C MET A 295 13.33 1.11 -11.96
N PHE A 296 12.46 0.55 -11.11
CA PHE A 296 11.16 1.12 -10.74
C PHE A 296 11.16 1.95 -9.45
N GLN A 297 12.25 1.92 -8.68
CA GLN A 297 12.35 2.73 -7.46
C GLN A 297 12.29 4.22 -7.78
N ALA A 298 11.88 5.03 -6.79
CA ALA A 298 11.89 6.47 -6.88
C ALA A 298 13.26 7.01 -7.35
N ASN A 299 13.22 8.02 -8.21
CA ASN A 299 14.41 8.78 -8.59
C ASN A 299 14.91 9.65 -7.42
N GLN A 300 16.05 10.33 -7.60
CA GLN A 300 16.64 11.15 -6.53
C GLN A 300 15.67 12.20 -5.98
N THR A 301 14.89 12.86 -6.84
CA THR A 301 13.89 13.85 -6.42
C THR A 301 12.87 13.24 -5.44
N GLY A 302 12.26 12.10 -5.79
CA GLY A 302 11.29 11.43 -4.92
C GLY A 302 11.91 10.95 -3.59
N ARG A 303 13.16 10.46 -3.63
CA ARG A 303 13.92 10.08 -2.42
C ARG A 303 14.20 11.27 -1.53
N ASP A 304 14.49 12.43 -2.12
CA ASP A 304 14.75 13.67 -1.39
C ASP A 304 13.47 14.22 -0.75
N VAL A 305 12.32 14.10 -1.41
CA VAL A 305 11.01 14.45 -0.83
C VAL A 305 10.69 13.58 0.39
N LEU A 306 10.83 12.25 0.27
CA LEU A 306 10.59 11.37 1.43
C LEU A 306 11.63 11.60 2.54
N GLY A 307 12.89 11.84 2.17
CA GLY A 307 13.95 12.20 3.10
C GLY A 307 13.64 13.50 3.86
N LEU A 308 13.21 14.54 3.16
CA LEU A 308 12.80 15.82 3.73
C LEU A 308 11.63 15.67 4.69
N LEU A 309 10.58 14.95 4.28
CA LEU A 309 9.42 14.65 5.13
C LEU A 309 9.85 13.91 6.41
N THR A 310 10.70 12.90 6.28
CA THR A 310 11.21 12.11 7.42
C THR A 310 12.02 12.99 8.38
N GLU A 311 12.89 13.85 7.85
CA GLU A 311 13.70 14.78 8.65
C GLU A 311 12.85 15.85 9.34
N GLY A 312 11.81 16.38 8.68
CA GLY A 312 10.85 17.30 9.31
C GLY A 312 10.07 16.62 10.42
N THR A 313 9.52 15.45 10.13
CA THR A 313 8.72 14.64 11.05
C THR A 313 9.49 14.26 12.32
N ARG A 314 10.82 14.07 12.25
CA ARG A 314 11.68 13.79 13.42
C ARG A 314 11.55 14.85 14.53
N TRP A 315 11.30 16.10 14.16
CA TRP A 315 11.15 17.22 15.10
C TRP A 315 9.76 17.32 15.73
N MET A 316 8.82 16.51 15.29
CA MET A 316 7.42 16.50 15.75
C MET A 316 7.15 15.27 16.64
N ILE A 317 8.21 14.70 17.21
CA ILE A 317 8.17 13.49 18.03
C ILE A 317 8.81 13.83 19.38
N PHE A 318 8.12 13.46 20.44
CA PHE A 318 8.68 13.41 21.79
C PHE A 318 8.67 11.97 22.31
N SER A 319 9.33 11.71 23.41
CA SER A 319 9.41 10.37 24.00
C SER A 319 8.93 10.35 25.44
N ASP A 320 8.43 9.20 25.87
CA ASP A 320 8.17 8.88 27.26
C ASP A 320 9.16 7.77 27.67
N PRO A 321 10.21 8.10 28.45
CA PRO A 321 11.16 7.11 28.95
C PRO A 321 10.55 6.10 29.93
N VAL A 322 9.47 6.46 30.62
CA VAL A 322 8.79 5.56 31.56
C VAL A 322 7.98 4.52 30.79
N ALA A 323 7.28 4.94 29.73
CA ALA A 323 6.58 4.03 28.83
C ALA A 323 7.52 3.34 27.82
N GLY A 324 8.76 3.80 27.68
CA GLY A 324 9.71 3.32 26.67
C GLY A 324 9.23 3.56 25.25
N LYS A 325 8.47 4.65 24.99
CA LYS A 325 7.72 4.85 23.74
C LYS A 325 7.88 6.27 23.18
N HIS A 326 7.77 6.38 21.86
CA HIS A 326 7.71 7.66 21.14
C HIS A 326 6.27 8.07 20.80
N TYR A 327 5.99 9.36 20.92
CA TYR A 327 4.68 9.97 20.68
C TYR A 327 4.80 11.14 19.69
N TRP A 328 3.73 11.36 18.93
CA TRP A 328 3.58 12.58 18.15
C TRP A 328 3.36 13.77 19.08
N ASP A 329 3.95 14.92 18.74
CA ASP A 329 3.45 16.19 19.25
C ASP A 329 1.95 16.30 18.91
N TYR A 330 1.13 16.60 19.91
CA TYR A 330 -0.32 16.59 19.73
C TYR A 330 -0.82 17.64 18.73
N THR A 331 -0.03 18.67 18.45
CA THR A 331 -0.37 19.69 17.44
C THR A 331 -0.31 19.16 16.01
N VAL A 332 0.42 18.07 15.76
CA VAL A 332 0.58 17.49 14.41
C VAL A 332 -0.35 16.31 14.15
N VAL A 333 -1.29 16.05 15.08
CA VAL A 333 -2.37 15.05 14.97
C VAL A 333 -3.78 15.67 15.13
N PRO A 334 -4.15 16.72 14.37
CA PRO A 334 -5.25 17.64 14.65
C PRO A 334 -6.53 17.03 15.23
N ARG A 335 -7.51 16.58 14.43
CA ARG A 335 -8.75 15.99 14.99
C ARG A 335 -8.50 14.67 15.73
N PHE A 336 -7.31 14.10 15.58
CA PHE A 336 -6.97 12.82 16.18
C PHE A 336 -6.66 12.94 17.67
N ILE A 337 -6.38 14.16 18.16
CA ILE A 337 -6.27 14.45 19.59
C ILE A 337 -7.52 14.05 20.40
N ALA A 338 -8.68 13.95 19.73
CA ALA A 338 -9.95 13.59 20.36
C ALA A 338 -10.14 12.07 20.58
N PHE A 339 -9.27 11.20 20.03
CA PHE A 339 -9.36 9.75 20.24
C PHE A 339 -8.74 9.31 21.56
N ALA A 340 -9.36 8.33 22.20
CA ALA A 340 -8.82 7.71 23.40
C ALA A 340 -7.56 6.91 23.05
N LEU A 341 -6.61 6.80 23.99
CA LEU A 341 -5.41 5.98 23.80
C LEU A 341 -5.75 4.50 23.51
N ALA A 342 -6.86 4.02 24.09
CA ALA A 342 -7.36 2.66 23.88
C ALA A 342 -7.78 2.38 22.43
N ASP A 343 -8.08 3.41 21.64
CA ASP A 343 -8.49 3.28 20.24
C ASP A 343 -7.29 3.02 19.30
N ASN A 344 -6.08 3.01 19.87
CA ASN A 344 -4.81 2.76 19.18
C ASN A 344 -4.63 3.62 17.90
N GLN A 345 -5.09 4.87 17.96
CA GLN A 345 -4.92 5.88 16.91
C GLN A 345 -3.58 6.63 17.07
N ALA A 346 -3.35 7.67 16.26
CA ALA A 346 -2.13 8.48 16.32
C ALA A 346 -1.79 9.03 17.73
N THR A 347 -2.78 9.27 18.60
CA THR A 347 -2.52 9.68 19.99
C THR A 347 -1.82 8.61 20.83
N SER A 348 -1.90 7.33 20.43
CA SER A 348 -1.27 6.22 21.15
C SER A 348 0.25 6.15 20.93
N GLY A 349 0.80 6.81 19.90
CA GLY A 349 2.23 6.87 19.62
C GLY A 349 2.54 7.01 18.12
N ILE A 350 3.82 7.05 17.76
CA ILE A 350 4.22 7.27 16.36
C ILE A 350 3.88 6.12 15.41
N GLY A 351 3.63 4.92 15.96
CA GLY A 351 3.42 3.70 15.19
C GLY A 351 4.58 3.41 14.24
N GLY A 352 4.31 2.58 13.23
CA GLY A 352 5.25 2.31 12.14
C GLY A 352 6.48 1.47 12.53
N ASN A 353 7.19 1.02 11.51
CA ASN A 353 8.35 0.13 11.66
C ASN A 353 9.64 0.93 11.42
N ILE A 354 10.31 1.34 12.49
CA ILE A 354 11.58 2.09 12.41
C ILE A 354 12.65 1.27 11.64
N THR A 355 12.59 -0.06 11.73
CA THR A 355 13.47 -0.96 10.97
C THR A 355 13.27 -0.83 9.47
N GLU A 356 12.05 -0.67 8.98
CA GLU A 356 11.79 -0.43 7.56
C GLU A 356 12.35 0.91 7.08
N ILE A 357 12.27 1.96 7.91
CA ILE A 357 12.87 3.27 7.60
C ILE A 357 14.39 3.14 7.50
N ARG A 358 15.01 2.36 8.41
CA ARG A 358 16.43 2.03 8.33
C ARG A 358 16.75 1.32 7.02
N VAL A 359 16.05 0.23 6.70
CA VAL A 359 16.32 -0.59 5.51
C VAL A 359 16.21 0.24 4.24
N LEU A 360 15.16 1.05 4.08
CA LEU A 360 15.01 1.89 2.91
C LEU A 360 16.05 3.02 2.87
N GLY A 361 16.33 3.65 4.03
CA GLY A 361 17.34 4.70 4.15
C GLY A 361 18.75 4.21 3.81
N ASP A 362 19.10 2.99 4.20
CA ASP A 362 20.39 2.37 3.85
C ASP A 362 20.43 2.04 2.35
N ALA A 363 19.37 1.42 1.80
CA ALA A 363 19.29 1.08 0.38
C ALA A 363 19.38 2.30 -0.55
N TRP A 364 18.78 3.43 -0.14
CA TRP A 364 18.85 4.68 -0.89
C TRP A 364 20.06 5.54 -0.58
N ASN A 365 20.87 5.16 0.41
CA ASN A 365 21.88 6.02 1.02
C ASN A 365 21.30 7.40 1.43
N GLN A 366 20.07 7.41 1.94
CA GLN A 366 19.35 8.63 2.30
C GLN A 366 19.61 9.01 3.76
N ALA A 367 20.51 9.97 3.95
CA ALA A 367 21.04 10.34 5.26
C ALA A 367 19.95 10.77 6.27
N GLN A 368 18.91 11.46 5.80
CA GLN A 368 17.76 11.89 6.61
C GLN A 368 17.06 10.71 7.27
N MET A 369 16.81 9.64 6.50
CA MET A 369 16.12 8.43 6.97
C MET A 369 17.01 7.61 7.89
N GLN A 370 18.30 7.49 7.55
CA GLN A 370 19.29 6.82 8.40
C GLN A 370 19.44 7.51 9.76
N ARG A 371 19.40 8.86 9.80
CA ARG A 371 19.39 9.64 11.05
C ARG A 371 18.12 9.40 11.85
N PHE A 372 16.95 9.49 11.21
CA PHE A 372 15.66 9.20 11.86
C PHE A 372 15.69 7.85 12.57
N ALA A 373 16.06 6.78 11.85
CA ALA A 373 16.10 5.44 12.42
C ALA A 373 17.19 5.27 13.49
N ARG A 374 18.29 6.02 13.41
CA ARG A 374 19.37 5.95 14.42
C ARG A 374 18.89 6.57 15.73
N ASP A 375 18.20 7.69 15.61
CA ASP A 375 17.87 8.55 16.74
C ASP A 375 16.61 8.08 17.48
N LEU A 376 15.69 7.40 16.78
CA LEU A 376 14.45 6.87 17.34
C LEU A 376 14.43 5.34 17.50
N GLY A 377 15.45 4.63 17.02
CA GLY A 377 15.55 3.18 17.17
C GLY A 377 15.76 2.70 18.62
N PRO A 378 16.65 3.33 19.41
CA PRO A 378 16.87 2.94 20.81
C PRO A 378 15.69 3.24 21.72
N VAL A 379 15.53 2.46 22.80
CA VAL A 379 14.56 2.77 23.87
C VAL A 379 14.83 4.17 24.42
N PRO A 380 13.83 5.05 24.49
CA PRO A 380 14.04 6.43 24.90
C PRO A 380 14.48 6.53 26.36
N THR A 381 15.48 7.37 26.61
CA THR A 381 16.01 7.67 27.96
C THR A 381 15.74 9.09 28.40
N SER A 382 15.17 9.92 27.51
CA SER A 382 14.76 11.29 27.78
C SER A 382 13.51 11.64 26.98
N VAL A 383 12.86 12.74 27.35
CA VAL A 383 11.71 13.31 26.62
C VAL A 383 12.05 13.77 25.20
N ASN A 384 13.30 14.19 24.96
CA ASN A 384 13.78 14.48 23.62
C ASN A 384 13.88 13.19 22.82
N ALA A 385 13.27 13.18 21.63
CA ALA A 385 13.36 12.07 20.69
C ALA A 385 14.72 12.10 19.98
N GLY A 386 15.66 11.30 20.49
CA GLY A 386 17.04 11.28 20.03
C GLY A 386 17.85 12.52 20.44
N PRO A 387 18.94 12.85 19.71
CA PRO A 387 19.88 13.92 20.08
C PRO A 387 19.45 15.32 19.62
N LEU A 388 18.17 15.52 19.28
CA LEU A 388 17.67 16.80 18.77
C LEU A 388 17.65 17.88 19.86
N ILE A 389 18.46 18.92 19.68
CA ILE A 389 18.50 20.13 20.53
C ILE A 389 18.50 21.35 19.60
N GLY A 390 17.63 22.31 19.88
CA GLY A 390 17.52 23.55 19.10
C GLY A 390 16.08 23.97 18.86
N ASN A 391 15.93 25.04 18.07
CA ASN A 391 14.65 25.59 17.65
C ASN A 391 14.45 25.33 16.16
N ARG A 392 13.26 24.91 15.74
CA ARG A 392 12.89 24.76 14.33
C ARG A 392 11.52 25.37 14.07
N MET A 393 11.45 26.31 13.13
CA MET A 393 10.20 26.84 12.59
C MET A 393 9.84 26.10 11.31
N PHE A 394 8.61 25.60 11.25
CA PHE A 394 7.95 25.10 10.05
C PHE A 394 7.01 26.20 9.55
N TRP A 395 7.58 27.11 8.75
CA TRP A 395 6.92 28.34 8.31
C TRP A 395 5.72 28.10 7.39
N ASN A 396 5.64 26.94 6.73
CA ASN A 396 4.45 26.59 5.95
C ASN A 396 3.30 26.14 6.87
N SER A 397 3.57 25.76 8.13
CA SER A 397 2.60 25.13 9.03
C SER A 397 2.20 25.95 10.25
N ASP A 398 2.76 27.16 10.43
CA ASP A 398 2.62 27.92 11.68
C ASP A 398 3.01 27.09 12.92
N TYR A 399 3.99 26.20 12.78
CA TYR A 399 4.43 25.28 13.83
C TYR A 399 5.89 25.53 14.18
N MET A 400 6.19 25.70 15.46
CA MET A 400 7.55 25.82 15.97
C MET A 400 7.75 24.79 17.08
N VAL A 401 8.94 24.21 17.11
CA VAL A 401 9.37 23.29 18.16
C VAL A 401 10.73 23.71 18.69
N ASN A 402 10.91 23.56 20.00
CA ASN A 402 12.13 23.88 20.71
C ASN A 402 12.50 22.75 21.68
N ASN A 403 13.65 22.12 21.42
CA ASN A 403 14.19 21.04 22.23
C ASN A 403 15.41 21.55 23.00
N ILE A 404 15.40 21.47 24.33
CA ILE A 404 16.52 21.93 25.18
C ILE A 404 17.07 20.80 26.05
N LEU A 405 18.33 20.96 26.49
CA LEU A 405 18.98 20.08 27.45
C LEU A 405 18.31 20.25 28.82
N ARG A 406 17.33 19.39 29.15
CA ARG A 406 16.73 19.16 30.48
C ARG A 406 15.39 19.85 30.85
N ARG A 407 14.47 20.18 29.93
CA ARG A 407 13.00 20.31 30.18
C ARG A 407 12.27 20.76 28.90
N ASP A 408 11.11 20.20 28.63
CA ASP A 408 10.29 20.46 27.44
C ASP A 408 9.72 21.88 27.42
N ILE A 409 10.06 22.68 26.41
CA ILE A 409 9.27 23.87 26.06
C ILE A 409 9.02 23.84 24.55
N CYS A 410 7.89 23.27 24.13
CA CYS A 410 7.30 23.61 22.83
C CYS A 410 6.64 24.99 22.95
N VAL A 411 7.20 26.01 22.29
CA VAL A 411 6.61 27.35 22.25
C VAL A 411 5.66 27.44 21.06
N TYR A 412 4.39 27.71 21.34
CA TYR A 412 3.34 27.96 20.34
C TYR A 412 3.38 29.41 19.85
N LEU A 413 3.46 29.62 18.53
CA LEU A 413 3.22 30.92 17.89
C LEU A 413 2.26 30.72 16.71
N HIS A 414 1.04 31.26 16.83
CA HIS A 414 0.03 31.27 15.77
C HIS A 414 0.28 32.43 14.80
N ALA A 415 0.37 32.16 13.49
CA ALA A 415 0.50 33.21 12.47
C ALA A 415 -0.15 32.87 11.10
N LYS A 416 -1.49 32.91 11.03
CA LYS A 416 -2.29 33.31 9.83
C LYS A 416 -2.14 32.55 8.48
N LEU A 417 -1.39 31.45 8.34
CA LEU A 417 -1.29 30.72 7.07
C LEU A 417 -2.09 29.41 7.06
N SER A 418 -2.35 28.80 8.22
CA SER A 418 -3.13 27.55 8.35
C SER A 418 -4.56 27.76 8.92
N PRO A 419 -5.58 26.98 8.49
CA PRO A 419 -6.87 26.94 9.18
C PRO A 419 -6.70 26.45 10.64
N GLY A 420 -7.24 27.21 11.60
CA GLY A 420 -6.90 27.09 13.03
C GLY A 420 -7.28 25.78 13.73
N THR A 421 -8.07 24.88 13.14
CA THR A 421 -8.35 23.51 13.66
C THR A 421 -9.25 22.72 12.69
N SER A 422 -9.02 21.41 12.53
CA SER A 422 -9.92 20.53 11.76
C SER A 422 -11.01 19.92 12.65
N HIS A 423 -12.29 20.09 12.32
CA HIS A 423 -13.41 19.36 12.91
C HIS A 423 -14.12 18.53 11.83
N GLN A 424 -14.40 17.26 12.12
CA GLN A 424 -15.27 16.43 11.29
C GLN A 424 -16.47 16.08 12.16
N GLY A 425 -17.59 16.79 11.97
CA GLY A 425 -18.83 16.50 12.68
C GLY A 425 -19.38 15.16 12.22
N TYR A 426 -19.58 14.23 13.15
CA TYR A 426 -20.53 13.14 12.94
C TYR A 426 -21.92 13.77 12.92
N TYR A 427 -22.43 14.10 11.73
CA TYR A 427 -23.85 14.34 11.56
C TYR A 427 -24.57 13.00 11.74
N HIS A 428 -24.88 12.65 12.99
CA HIS A 428 -26.09 11.89 13.26
C HIS A 428 -27.26 12.84 12.98
N HIS A 429 -27.81 12.78 11.77
CA HIS A 429 -29.18 13.24 11.58
C HIS A 429 -30.12 12.23 12.25
N PRO A 430 -31.10 12.68 13.04
CA PRO A 430 -32.14 11.83 13.61
C PRO A 430 -33.05 11.20 12.54
#